data_AF-A0A349DA17-F1
#
_entry.id   AF-A0A349DA17-F1
#
_cell.length_a   1.000
_cell.length_b   1.000
_cell.length_c   1.000
_cell.angle_alpha   90.00
_cell.angle_beta   90.00
_cell.angle_gamma   90.00
#
_symmetry.space_group_name_H-M   'P 1'
#
loop_
_entity.id
_entity.type
_entity.pdbx_description
1 polymer ?
#
loop_
_entity_poly.entity_id
_entity_poly.type
_entity_poly.pdbx_seq_one_letter_code
_entity_poly.pdbx_strand_id
1 'polypeptide(L)'
;MSGNADTLLHNSDCLDEDTKRQIYADIYDDSEWLTGVVENLLYVTRLNDGRLKLNLTDQLADEVIAEAVSHLCRKSSEHTITVQCEDLLLVRMDAQLIIQVLVNLI
;
A
#
# COMPACT_ATOMS: atom_id res chain seq x y z
N MET A 1 -5.11 -15.38 1.98
CA MET A 1 -4.82 -15.99 0.65
C MET A 1 -5.28 -17.44 0.43
N SER A 2 -4.58 -18.49 0.89
CA SER A 2 -4.90 -19.88 0.46
C SER A 2 -6.32 -20.35 0.80
N GLY A 3 -6.88 -19.95 1.95
CA GLY A 3 -8.22 -20.38 2.38
C GLY A 3 -9.36 -19.77 1.54
N ASN A 4 -9.21 -18.51 1.10
CA ASN A 4 -10.19 -17.82 0.26
C ASN A 4 -10.25 -18.44 -1.15
N ALA A 5 -9.08 -18.73 -1.73
CA ALA A 5 -8.99 -19.42 -3.01
C ALA A 5 -9.51 -20.87 -2.92
N ASP A 6 -9.20 -21.58 -1.83
CA ASP A 6 -9.67 -22.94 -1.58
C ASP A 6 -11.21 -23.00 -1.44
N THR A 7 -11.79 -21.99 -0.80
CA THR A 7 -13.25 -21.84 -0.65
C THR A 7 -13.94 -21.65 -2.00
N LEU A 8 -13.37 -20.84 -2.89
CA LEU A 8 -13.89 -20.70 -4.25
C LEU A 8 -13.74 -21.99 -5.07
N LEU A 9 -12.60 -22.69 -4.94
CA LEU A 9 -12.34 -23.92 -5.70
C LEU A 9 -13.26 -25.08 -5.31
N HIS A 10 -13.63 -25.19 -4.03
CA HIS A 10 -14.40 -26.33 -3.53
C HIS A 10 -15.88 -26.04 -3.29
N ASN A 11 -16.27 -24.78 -3.09
CA ASN A 11 -17.64 -24.43 -2.70
C ASN A 11 -18.27 -23.32 -3.58
N SER A 12 -17.72 -23.01 -4.76
CA SER A 12 -18.23 -21.95 -5.65
C SER A 12 -19.73 -22.00 -5.88
N ASP A 13 -20.28 -23.20 -6.05
CA ASP A 13 -21.67 -23.39 -6.47
C ASP A 13 -22.67 -23.17 -5.34
N CYS A 14 -22.18 -23.16 -4.09
CA CYS A 14 -22.97 -22.87 -2.89
C CYS A 14 -22.88 -21.41 -2.43
N LEU A 15 -22.05 -20.59 -3.09
CA LEU A 15 -21.87 -19.18 -2.75
C LEU A 15 -22.74 -18.30 -3.65
N ASP A 16 -23.36 -17.29 -3.06
CA ASP A 16 -23.97 -16.22 -3.83
C ASP A 16 -22.91 -15.32 -4.49
N GLU A 17 -23.35 -14.53 -5.45
CA GLU A 17 -22.44 -13.67 -6.23
C GLU A 17 -21.82 -12.55 -5.40
N ASP A 18 -22.51 -12.06 -4.38
CA ASP A 18 -21.98 -11.03 -3.48
C ASP A 18 -20.82 -11.57 -2.64
N THR A 19 -20.96 -12.77 -2.09
CA THR A 19 -19.90 -13.44 -1.33
C THR A 19 -18.70 -13.75 -2.23
N LYS A 20 -18.93 -14.24 -3.45
CA LYS A 20 -17.83 -14.46 -4.42
C LYS A 20 -17.09 -13.17 -4.72
N ARG A 21 -17.82 -12.07 -4.95
CA ARG A 21 -17.24 -10.76 -5.24
C ARG A 21 -16.39 -10.25 -4.08
N GLN A 22 -16.83 -10.45 -2.85
CA GLN A 22 -16.04 -10.12 -1.67
C GLN A 22 -14.76 -10.95 -1.60
N ILE A 23 -14.85 -12.28 -1.81
CA ILE A 23 -13.67 -13.15 -1.79
C ILE A 23 -12.67 -12.74 -2.90
N TYR A 24 -13.15 -12.37 -4.10
CA TYR A 24 -12.28 -11.85 -5.15
C TYR A 24 -11.60 -10.54 -4.77
N ALA A 25 -12.32 -9.61 -4.14
CA ALA A 25 -11.76 -8.35 -3.65
C ALA A 25 -10.67 -8.61 -2.59
N ASP A 26 -10.94 -9.50 -1.63
CA ASP A 26 -9.98 -9.87 -0.59
C ASP A 26 -8.70 -10.47 -1.19
N ILE A 27 -8.82 -11.38 -2.17
CA ILE A 27 -7.65 -11.97 -2.86
C ILE A 27 -6.85 -10.91 -3.62
N TYR A 28 -7.54 -9.98 -4.27
CA TYR A 28 -6.91 -8.87 -4.99
C TYR A 28 -6.12 -7.96 -4.03
N ASP A 29 -6.74 -7.54 -2.93
CA ASP A 29 -6.12 -6.67 -1.93
C ASP A 29 -4.95 -7.35 -1.21
N ASP A 30 -5.10 -8.64 -0.90
CA ASP A 30 -4.03 -9.50 -0.38
C ASP A 30 -2.83 -9.53 -1.35
N SER A 31 -3.09 -9.65 -2.66
CA SER A 31 -2.04 -9.70 -3.69
C SER A 31 -1.33 -8.36 -3.84
N GLU A 32 -2.07 -7.25 -3.84
CA GLU A 32 -1.51 -5.89 -3.83
C GLU A 32 -0.64 -5.65 -2.59
N TRP A 33 -1.07 -6.14 -1.42
CA TRP A 33 -0.25 -6.08 -0.21
C TRP A 33 1.06 -6.84 -0.35
N LEU A 34 1.00 -8.06 -0.88
CA LEU A 34 2.18 -8.92 -1.01
C LEU A 34 3.19 -8.36 -2.02
N THR A 35 2.70 -7.71 -3.08
CA THR A 35 3.54 -6.90 -3.98
C THR A 35 4.29 -5.83 -3.20
N GLY A 36 3.60 -5.05 -2.35
CA GLY A 36 4.25 -4.04 -1.50
C GLY A 36 5.31 -4.63 -0.55
N VAL A 37 5.08 -5.82 0.00
CA VAL A 37 6.08 -6.53 0.84
C VAL A 37 7.32 -6.93 0.03
N VAL A 38 7.14 -7.48 -1.17
CA VAL A 38 8.25 -7.88 -2.05
C VAL A 38 9.05 -6.66 -2.50
N GLU A 39 8.37 -5.57 -2.86
CA GLU A 39 9.02 -4.30 -3.20
C GLU A 39 9.81 -3.78 -2.02
N ASN A 40 9.23 -3.71 -0.82
CA ASN A 40 9.93 -3.28 0.40
C ASN A 40 11.20 -4.12 0.66
N LEU A 41 11.13 -5.44 0.50
CA LEU A 41 12.30 -6.31 0.64
C LEU A 41 13.38 -6.00 -0.42
N LEU A 42 12.98 -5.73 -1.66
CA LEU A 42 13.91 -5.34 -2.73
C LEU A 42 14.56 -3.99 -2.43
N TYR A 43 13.81 -3.03 -1.87
CA TYR A 43 14.33 -1.74 -1.41
C TYR A 43 15.38 -1.94 -0.30
N VAL A 44 15.08 -2.73 0.74
CA VAL A 44 16.03 -3.05 1.82
C VAL A 44 17.29 -3.73 1.26
N THR A 45 17.15 -4.64 0.30
CA THR A 45 18.30 -5.32 -0.33
C THR A 45 19.18 -4.32 -1.09
N ARG A 46 18.59 -3.44 -1.90
CA ARG A 46 19.32 -2.40 -2.64
C ARG A 46 19.99 -1.38 -1.71
N LEU A 47 19.33 -1.03 -0.61
CA LEU A 47 19.88 -0.16 0.42
C LEU A 47 21.11 -0.79 1.08
N ASN A 48 20.99 -2.05 1.52
CA ASN A 48 22.08 -2.78 2.19
C ASN A 48 23.30 -2.99 1.27
N ASP A 49 23.07 -3.20 -0.03
CA ASP A 49 24.14 -3.32 -1.03
C ASP A 49 24.74 -1.96 -1.44
N GLY A 50 24.26 -0.84 -0.88
CA GLY A 50 24.71 0.53 -1.22
C GLY A 50 24.35 0.96 -2.65
N ARG A 51 23.41 0.26 -3.30
CA ARG A 51 22.99 0.48 -4.69
C ARG A 51 21.75 1.36 -4.82
N LEU A 52 21.14 1.75 -3.70
CA LEU A 52 20.01 2.66 -3.71
C LEU A 52 20.46 4.03 -4.21
N LYS A 53 19.92 4.44 -5.37
CA LYS A 53 20.10 5.80 -5.90
C LYS A 53 18.83 6.59 -5.59
N LEU A 54 18.98 7.67 -4.85
CA LEU A 54 17.89 8.61 -4.59
C LEU A 54 17.67 9.48 -5.82
N ASN A 55 16.44 9.53 -6.30
CA ASN A 55 16.02 10.43 -7.37
C ASN A 55 15.32 11.63 -6.75
N LEU A 56 16.12 12.54 -6.18
CA LEU A 56 15.60 13.71 -5.48
C LEU A 56 15.01 14.73 -6.47
N THR A 57 13.72 14.99 -6.34
CA THR A 57 12.99 16.02 -7.09
C THR A 57 12.26 16.94 -6.10
N ASP A 58 11.90 18.13 -6.55
CA ASP A 58 11.05 19.01 -5.74
C ASP A 58 9.61 18.48 -5.84
N GLN A 59 9.00 18.20 -4.69
CA GLN A 59 7.69 17.55 -4.58
C GLN A 59 6.83 18.31 -3.59
N LEU A 60 5.50 18.30 -3.79
CA LEU A 60 4.57 18.83 -2.81
C LEU A 60 4.38 17.79 -1.69
N ALA A 61 4.68 18.18 -0.45
CA ALA A 61 4.54 17.29 0.70
C ALA A 61 3.10 16.78 0.86
N ASP A 62 2.11 17.64 0.58
CA ASP A 62 0.69 17.30 0.69
C ASP A 62 0.28 16.16 -0.25
N GLU A 63 0.79 16.17 -1.49
CA GLU A 63 0.51 15.12 -2.46
C GLU A 63 1.12 13.78 -2.02
N VAL A 64 2.37 13.82 -1.55
CA VAL A 64 3.09 12.64 -1.03
C VAL A 64 2.38 12.06 0.19
N ILE A 65 1.93 12.89 1.13
CA ILE A 65 1.22 12.46 2.34
C ILE A 65 -0.17 11.91 1.96
N ALA A 66 -0.90 12.59 1.07
CA ALA A 66 -2.22 12.14 0.63
C ALA A 66 -2.15 10.76 -0.06
N GLU A 67 -1.14 10.54 -0.90
CA GLU A 67 -0.92 9.25 -1.54
C GLU A 67 -0.62 8.16 -0.50
N ALA A 68 0.28 8.42 0.45
CA ALA A 68 0.56 7.49 1.55
C ALA A 68 -0.69 7.12 2.37
N VAL A 69 -1.51 8.11 2.74
CA VAL A 69 -2.76 7.87 3.49
C VAL A 69 -3.77 7.08 2.65
N SER A 70 -3.85 7.31 1.34
CA SER A 70 -4.73 6.53 0.46
C SER A 70 -4.39 5.03 0.45
N HIS A 71 -3.10 4.68 0.58
CA HIS A 71 -2.65 3.29 0.68
C HIS A 71 -3.06 2.63 2.00
N LEU A 72 -3.11 3.39 3.10
CA LEU A 72 -3.49 2.92 4.44
C LEU A 72 -5.01 2.74 4.58
N CYS A 73 -5.80 3.72 4.09
CA CYS A 73 -7.26 3.70 4.18
C CYS A 73 -7.91 2.53 3.43
N ARG A 74 -7.24 1.94 2.43
CA ARG A 74 -7.71 0.71 1.77
C ARG A 74 -7.76 -0.49 2.72
N LYS A 75 -7.03 -0.46 3.84
CA LYS A 75 -6.90 -1.58 4.79
C LYS A 75 -7.46 -1.30 6.19
N SER A 76 -7.64 -0.04 6.56
CA SER A 76 -8.12 0.34 7.89
C SER A 76 -9.59 0.78 7.85
N SER A 77 -10.52 -0.16 8.03
CA SER A 77 -11.92 0.18 8.31
C SER A 77 -12.15 0.64 9.76
N GLU A 78 -11.16 0.53 10.65
CA GLU A 78 -11.32 0.75 12.10
C GLU A 78 -10.68 2.04 12.66
N HIS A 79 -9.87 2.76 11.86
CA HIS A 79 -9.11 3.93 12.34
C HIS A 79 -9.23 5.13 11.40
N THR A 80 -9.53 6.29 11.99
CA THR A 80 -9.60 7.57 11.27
C THR A 80 -8.22 8.23 11.24
N ILE A 81 -7.65 8.39 10.04
CA ILE A 81 -6.42 9.15 9.81
C ILE A 81 -6.80 10.57 9.39
N THR A 82 -6.38 11.57 10.16
CA THR A 82 -6.58 12.99 9.83
C THR A 82 -5.24 13.61 9.45
N VAL A 83 -5.18 14.17 8.24
CA VAL A 83 -4.02 14.95 7.77
C VAL A 83 -4.32 16.44 7.95
N GLN A 84 -3.41 17.16 8.58
CA GLN A 84 -3.47 18.62 8.69
C GLN A 84 -2.17 19.20 8.13
N CYS A 85 -2.30 20.00 7.08
CA CYS A 85 -1.19 20.80 6.55
C CYS A 85 -1.67 22.24 6.40
N GLU A 86 -0.97 23.17 7.05
CA GLU A 86 -1.34 24.59 7.06
C GLU A 86 -0.75 25.36 5.87
N ASP A 87 0.36 24.86 5.30
CA ASP A 87 1.10 25.52 4.23
C ASP A 87 1.43 24.56 3.09
N LEU A 88 1.42 25.07 1.85
CA LEU A 88 1.93 24.35 0.68
C LEU A 88 3.47 24.24 0.78
N LEU A 89 3.95 23.05 1.14
CA LEU A 89 5.37 22.78 1.31
C LEU A 89 5.96 22.06 0.09
N LEU A 90 6.85 22.75 -0.63
CA LEU A 90 7.69 22.14 -1.65
C LEU A 90 8.98 21.61 -1.00
N VAL A 91 9.19 20.31 -1.05
CA VAL A 91 10.32 19.63 -0.40
C VAL A 91 11.07 18.78 -1.41
N ARG A 92 12.40 18.85 -1.36
CA ARG A 92 13.28 18.05 -2.22
C ARG A 92 13.42 16.65 -1.67
N MET A 93 12.73 15.68 -2.26
CA MET A 93 12.68 14.30 -1.79
C MET A 93 12.56 13.30 -2.95
N ASP A 94 12.79 12.02 -2.66
CA ASP A 94 12.38 10.93 -3.53
C ASP A 94 10.97 10.50 -3.09
N ALA A 95 9.94 10.96 -3.81
CA ALA A 95 8.53 10.81 -3.40
C ALA A 95 8.16 9.35 -3.12
N GLN A 96 8.54 8.43 -4.01
CA GLN A 96 8.19 7.02 -3.88
C GLN A 96 8.77 6.40 -2.61
N LEU A 97 10.02 6.73 -2.28
CA LEU A 97 10.66 6.26 -1.05
C LEU A 97 10.03 6.87 0.20
N ILE A 98 9.67 8.16 0.17
CA ILE A 98 9.02 8.81 1.32
C ILE A 98 7.61 8.27 1.53
N ILE A 99 6.83 8.02 0.47
CA ILE A 99 5.52 7.34 0.58
C ILE A 99 5.66 6.03 1.35
N GLN A 100 6.67 5.21 1.00
CA GLN A 100 6.91 3.95 1.71
C GLN A 100 7.30 4.15 3.18
N VAL A 101 8.13 5.15 3.47
CA VAL A 101 8.48 5.50 4.86
C VAL A 101 7.21 5.86 5.63
N LEU A 102 6.34 6.70 5.06
CA LEU A 102 5.09 7.12 5.71
C LEU A 102 4.13 5.94 5.91
N VAL A 103 3.93 5.10 4.90
CA VAL A 103 3.09 3.89 4.99
C VAL A 103 3.61 2.91 6.05
N ASN A 104 4.93 2.84 6.26
CA ASN A 104 5.52 1.96 7.29
C ASN A 104 5.44 2.54 8.71
N LEU A 105 5.26 3.85 8.86
CA LEU A 105 5.30 4.54 10.15
C LEU A 105 3.91 4.82 10.74
N ILE A 106 2.92 5.05 9.88
CA ILE A 106 1.54 5.37 10.23
C ILE A 106 0.74 4.08 10.42
#